data_AF-A0A817D8E9-F1
#
_entry.id   AF-A0A817D8E9-F1
#
_cell.length_a   1.000
_cell.length_b   1.000
_cell.length_c   1.000
_cell.angle_alpha   90.00
_cell.angle_beta   90.00
_cell.angle_gamma   90.00
#
_symmetry.space_group_name_H-M   'P 1'
#
loop_
_entity.id
_entity.type
_entity.pdbx_description
1 polymer ?
#
loop_
_entity_poly.entity_id
_entity_poly.type
_entity_poly.pdbx_seq_one_letter_code
_entity_poly.pdbx_strand_id
1 'polypeptide(L)'
;MATFGAAGRWPHILPLAYTIQALFLITLRFFIYKRKSWHYFVYDLCYFVNVLTLLYIWVFPSSKILFTVCYTLSHGPLSFAIVLWRNSLVFHSLDKVTSLFIHMYPPLTLFTLRWLLPLDLQRKDYPAIVHIGSSLHMKTAVFYTVVFYLIWQVLYYAFIIYGRREKVDRGLRATSYTWLLADKDGFVARLIQKFGFGGPNDGINRYKIVFYFFLQFGYMLLSILPVCLWYYRNMYVNGIFLCSIFAVSVYNGASFYIDVFSRRYIKSLELLHDCDETETTDGIPRHSISSCPLRKSSQVNMNSSDNANELNNKKSS
;
A
#
# COMPACT_ATOMS: atom_id res chain seq x y z
N MET A 1 -14.35 -1.66 10.11
CA MET A 1 -14.87 -2.22 11.38
C MET A 1 -15.92 -3.30 11.15
N ALA A 2 -16.90 -3.13 10.26
CA ALA A 2 -17.89 -4.17 9.95
C ALA A 2 -17.28 -5.50 9.42
N THR A 3 -16.18 -5.46 8.67
CA THR A 3 -15.56 -6.65 8.06
C THR A 3 -14.82 -7.56 9.04
N PHE A 4 -14.18 -7.04 10.10
CA PHE A 4 -13.54 -7.87 11.13
C PHE A 4 -14.57 -8.59 12.02
N GLY A 5 -15.66 -7.90 12.41
CA GLY A 5 -16.75 -8.52 13.18
C GLY A 5 -17.57 -9.51 12.34
N ALA A 6 -17.81 -9.20 11.06
CA ALA A 6 -18.47 -10.11 10.14
C ALA A 6 -17.62 -11.36 9.85
N ALA A 7 -16.29 -11.26 9.77
CA ALA A 7 -15.40 -12.41 9.56
C ALA A 7 -15.50 -13.46 10.67
N GLY A 8 -15.71 -13.03 11.92
CA GLY A 8 -15.89 -13.94 13.05
C GLY A 8 -17.26 -14.62 13.08
N ARG A 9 -18.33 -13.92 12.67
CA ARG A 9 -19.71 -14.43 12.77
C ARG A 9 -20.23 -15.10 11.50
N TRP A 10 -19.75 -14.67 10.33
CA TRP A 10 -20.15 -15.15 9.00
C TRP A 10 -18.92 -15.26 8.07
N PRO A 11 -17.97 -16.18 8.36
CA PRO A 11 -16.70 -16.28 7.64
C PRO A 11 -16.86 -16.54 6.14
N HIS A 12 -17.95 -17.18 5.71
CA HIS A 12 -18.26 -17.47 4.31
C HIS A 12 -18.61 -16.22 3.47
N ILE A 13 -18.98 -15.09 4.09
CA ILE A 13 -19.32 -13.85 3.39
C ILE A 13 -18.05 -13.09 2.97
N LEU A 14 -16.95 -13.27 3.70
CA LEU A 14 -15.75 -12.46 3.52
C LEU A 14 -15.11 -12.57 2.12
N PRO A 15 -15.01 -13.75 1.47
CA PRO A 15 -14.52 -13.85 0.09
C PRO A 15 -15.37 -13.05 -0.91
N LEU A 16 -16.70 -13.06 -0.75
CA LEU A 16 -17.61 -12.28 -1.59
C LEU A 16 -17.45 -10.78 -1.35
N ALA A 17 -17.42 -10.35 -0.08
CA ALA A 17 -17.21 -8.96 0.29
C ALA A 17 -15.86 -8.42 -0.24
N TYR A 18 -14.79 -9.21 -0.09
CA TYR A 18 -13.48 -8.91 -0.66
C TYR A 18 -13.54 -8.75 -2.18
N THR A 19 -14.24 -9.65 -2.87
CA THR A 19 -14.36 -9.62 -4.34
C THR A 19 -15.08 -8.37 -4.83
N ILE A 20 -16.23 -8.04 -4.23
CA ILE A 20 -17.01 -6.84 -4.58
C ILE A 20 -16.17 -5.58 -4.34
N GLN A 21 -15.50 -5.50 -3.18
CA GLN A 21 -14.64 -4.36 -2.86
C GLN A 21 -13.42 -4.28 -3.78
N ALA A 22 -12.80 -5.40 -4.14
CA ALA A 22 -11.66 -5.43 -5.06
C ALA A 22 -12.07 -4.94 -6.45
N LEU A 23 -13.18 -5.46 -7.00
CA LEU A 23 -13.70 -5.03 -8.29
C LEU A 23 -14.04 -3.54 -8.30
N PHE A 24 -14.66 -3.01 -7.23
CA PHE A 24 -14.98 -1.59 -7.15
C PHE A 24 -13.74 -0.71 -6.98
N LEU A 25 -12.93 -0.95 -5.95
CA LEU A 25 -11.82 -0.07 -5.56
C LEU A 25 -10.65 -0.11 -6.55
N ILE A 26 -10.27 -1.30 -7.05
CA ILE A 26 -9.15 -1.43 -7.99
C ILE A 26 -9.52 -0.80 -9.34
N THR A 27 -10.75 -1.04 -9.83
CA THR A 27 -11.24 -0.46 -11.08
C THR A 27 -11.31 1.06 -11.00
N LEU A 28 -11.91 1.60 -9.93
CA LEU A 28 -11.96 3.04 -9.71
C LEU A 28 -10.56 3.66 -9.63
N ARG A 29 -9.63 3.00 -8.92
CA ARG A 29 -8.24 3.43 -8.82
C ARG A 29 -7.54 3.45 -10.16
N PHE A 30 -7.76 2.45 -11.02
CA PHE A 30 -7.21 2.43 -12.38
C PHE A 30 -7.63 3.68 -13.17
N PHE A 31 -8.92 4.03 -13.16
CA PHE A 31 -9.41 5.21 -13.87
C PHE A 31 -8.88 6.53 -13.29
N ILE A 32 -8.81 6.66 -11.96
CA ILE A 32 -8.19 7.84 -11.31
C ILE A 32 -6.71 7.94 -11.68
N TYR A 33 -5.97 6.83 -11.62
CA TYR A 33 -4.55 6.81 -11.89
C TYR A 33 -4.25 7.03 -13.38
N LYS A 34 -5.14 6.59 -14.27
CA LYS A 34 -5.00 6.89 -15.69
C LYS A 34 -5.08 8.40 -15.94
N ARG A 35 -6.04 9.09 -15.33
CA ARG A 35 -6.20 10.55 -15.41
C ARG A 35 -4.99 11.30 -14.84
N LYS A 36 -4.40 10.80 -13.75
CA LYS A 36 -3.18 11.36 -13.12
C LYS A 36 -1.87 10.90 -13.75
N SER A 37 -1.93 10.10 -14.81
CA SER A 37 -0.78 9.45 -15.44
C SER A 37 0.01 8.44 -14.58
N TRP A 38 -0.51 8.02 -13.44
CA TRP A 38 0.08 7.07 -12.48
C TRP A 38 -0.35 5.60 -12.66
N HIS A 39 -1.06 5.27 -13.74
CA HIS A 39 -1.57 3.90 -13.98
C HIS A 39 -0.51 2.78 -14.04
N TYR A 40 0.79 3.08 -14.06
CA TYR A 40 1.84 2.04 -14.00
C TYR A 40 2.00 1.43 -12.60
N PHE A 41 1.58 2.11 -11.54
CA PHE A 41 1.51 1.53 -10.18
C PHE A 41 0.57 0.32 -10.09
N VAL A 42 -0.43 0.22 -10.98
CA VAL A 42 -1.40 -0.89 -10.98
C VAL A 42 -0.75 -2.22 -11.38
N TYR A 43 0.49 -2.21 -11.90
CA TYR A 43 1.24 -3.42 -12.26
C TYR A 43 2.13 -3.93 -11.12
N ASP A 44 2.13 -3.26 -9.96
CA ASP A 44 2.95 -3.68 -8.82
C ASP A 44 2.48 -5.00 -8.20
N LEU A 45 3.36 -5.65 -7.44
CA LEU A 45 3.15 -6.99 -6.87
C LEU A 45 1.83 -7.12 -6.08
N CYS A 46 1.41 -6.07 -5.37
CA CYS A 46 0.17 -6.11 -4.59
C CYS A 46 -1.07 -6.34 -5.48
N TYR A 47 -1.15 -5.71 -6.65
CA TYR A 47 -2.24 -5.93 -7.59
C TYR A 47 -2.20 -7.34 -8.18
N PHE A 48 -1.00 -7.82 -8.53
CA PHE A 48 -0.82 -9.19 -9.00
C PHE A 48 -1.30 -10.22 -7.97
N VAL A 49 -0.93 -10.06 -6.70
CA VAL A 49 -1.36 -10.97 -5.61
C VAL A 49 -2.87 -10.88 -5.35
N ASN A 50 -3.48 -9.70 -5.49
CA ASN A 50 -4.95 -9.58 -5.42
C ASN A 50 -5.62 -10.38 -6.55
N VAL A 51 -5.11 -10.30 -7.78
CA VAL A 51 -5.61 -11.11 -8.90
C VAL A 51 -5.43 -12.60 -8.63
N LEU A 52 -4.25 -13.05 -8.17
CA LEU A 52 -4.03 -14.45 -7.81
C LEU A 52 -4.98 -14.91 -6.69
N THR A 53 -5.26 -14.05 -5.72
CA THR A 53 -6.19 -14.36 -4.62
C THR A 53 -7.62 -14.52 -5.14
N LEU A 54 -8.08 -13.68 -6.07
CA LEU A 54 -9.39 -13.84 -6.72
C LEU A 54 -9.44 -15.11 -7.57
N LEU A 55 -8.38 -15.43 -8.32
CA LEU A 55 -8.29 -16.67 -9.08
C LEU A 55 -8.34 -17.90 -8.17
N TYR A 56 -7.69 -17.85 -7.02
CA TYR A 56 -7.78 -18.92 -6.03
C TYR A 56 -9.21 -19.10 -5.52
N ILE A 57 -9.85 -18.00 -5.10
CA ILE A 57 -11.19 -18.05 -4.49
C ILE A 57 -12.22 -18.62 -5.47
N TRP A 58 -12.19 -18.20 -6.74
CA TRP A 58 -13.29 -18.46 -7.68
C TRP A 58 -12.98 -19.48 -8.78
N VAL A 59 -11.72 -19.67 -9.15
CA VAL A 59 -11.34 -20.48 -10.32
C VAL A 59 -10.61 -21.76 -9.92
N PHE A 60 -9.67 -21.66 -8.96
CA PHE A 60 -8.80 -22.79 -8.60
C PHE A 60 -8.73 -23.06 -7.08
N PRO A 61 -9.88 -23.24 -6.38
CA PRO A 61 -9.90 -23.46 -4.93
C PRO A 61 -9.26 -24.79 -4.49
N SER A 62 -9.10 -25.74 -5.42
CA SER A 62 -8.42 -27.03 -5.18
C SER A 62 -6.90 -26.98 -5.36
N SER A 63 -6.35 -25.87 -5.87
CA SER A 63 -4.92 -25.75 -6.13
C SER A 63 -4.13 -25.44 -4.85
N LYS A 64 -3.44 -26.46 -4.33
CA LYS A 64 -2.51 -26.31 -3.18
C LYS A 64 -1.40 -25.30 -3.47
N ILE A 65 -0.92 -25.30 -4.71
CA ILE A 65 0.16 -24.41 -5.16
C ILE A 65 -0.32 -22.96 -5.11
N LEU A 66 -1.45 -22.66 -5.75
CA LEU A 66 -1.97 -21.29 -5.81
C LEU A 66 -2.34 -20.77 -4.42
N PHE A 67 -2.99 -21.59 -3.57
CA PHE A 67 -3.26 -21.19 -2.18
C PHE A 67 -1.97 -20.86 -1.43
N THR A 68 -0.96 -21.72 -1.53
CA THR A 68 0.33 -21.52 -0.85
C THR A 68 0.96 -20.20 -1.26
N VAL A 69 1.01 -19.91 -2.57
CA VAL A 69 1.54 -18.66 -3.12
C VAL A 69 0.74 -17.44 -2.64
N CYS A 70 -0.60 -17.51 -2.71
CA CYS A 70 -1.45 -16.42 -2.23
C CYS A 70 -1.25 -16.16 -0.73
N TYR A 71 -1.16 -17.22 0.08
CA TYR A 71 -0.98 -17.11 1.52
C TYR A 71 0.39 -16.52 1.88
N THR A 72 1.48 -17.00 1.28
CA THR A 72 2.84 -16.51 1.54
C THR A 72 3.03 -15.08 1.06
N LEU A 73 2.61 -14.74 -0.17
CA LEU A 73 2.78 -13.38 -0.70
C LEU A 73 1.89 -12.35 0.02
N SER A 74 0.67 -12.73 0.43
CA SER A 74 -0.23 -11.83 1.16
C SER A 74 0.25 -11.54 2.59
N HIS A 75 0.63 -12.58 3.34
CA HIS A 75 1.07 -12.44 4.73
C HIS A 75 2.52 -11.99 4.86
N GLY A 76 3.35 -12.20 3.84
CA GLY A 76 4.71 -11.69 3.78
C GLY A 76 4.75 -10.30 3.15
N PRO A 77 5.20 -10.16 1.89
CA PRO A 77 5.57 -8.87 1.32
C PRO A 77 4.41 -7.85 1.27
N LEU A 78 3.16 -8.28 1.11
CA LEU A 78 2.01 -7.37 1.08
C LEU A 78 1.68 -6.78 2.45
N SER A 79 1.70 -7.60 3.51
CA SER A 79 1.39 -7.14 4.87
C SER A 79 2.51 -6.24 5.39
N PHE A 80 3.77 -6.61 5.20
CA PHE A 80 4.92 -5.78 5.58
C PHE A 80 5.00 -4.46 4.78
N ALA A 81 4.42 -4.40 3.58
CA ALA A 81 4.31 -3.17 2.81
C ALA A 81 3.47 -2.11 3.54
N ILE A 82 2.55 -2.48 4.43
CA ILE A 82 1.81 -1.51 5.26
C ILE A 82 2.75 -0.72 6.17
N VAL A 83 3.74 -1.40 6.75
CA VAL A 83 4.75 -0.78 7.61
C VAL A 83 5.75 0.00 6.77
N LEU A 84 6.32 -0.64 5.74
CA LEU A 84 7.39 -0.06 4.93
C LEU A 84 6.96 1.19 4.18
N TRP A 85 5.77 1.18 3.59
CA TRP A 85 5.21 2.31 2.85
C TRP A 85 4.34 3.22 3.71
N ARG A 86 4.34 2.99 5.03
CA ARG A 86 3.52 3.72 6.01
C ARG A 86 2.08 3.89 5.52
N ASN A 87 1.47 2.81 5.03
CA ASN A 87 0.08 2.86 4.57
C ASN A 87 -0.80 3.24 5.76
N SER A 88 -1.66 4.23 5.53
CA SER A 88 -2.46 4.88 6.57
C SER A 88 -3.94 4.64 6.35
N LEU A 89 -4.67 4.34 7.43
CA LEU A 89 -6.13 4.34 7.40
C LEU A 89 -6.65 5.79 7.51
N VAL A 90 -7.04 6.36 6.37
CA VAL A 90 -7.55 7.75 6.28
C VAL A 90 -8.87 7.74 5.53
N PHE A 91 -10.00 7.81 6.25
CA PHE A 91 -11.33 7.52 5.70
C PHE A 91 -11.78 8.45 4.58
N HIS A 92 -11.33 9.71 4.57
CA HIS A 92 -11.69 10.69 3.55
C HIS A 92 -10.84 10.57 2.27
N SER A 93 -9.78 9.76 2.29
CA SER A 93 -8.89 9.58 1.14
C SER A 93 -9.09 8.20 0.51
N LEU A 94 -9.81 8.18 -0.62
CA LEU A 94 -10.05 6.95 -1.37
C LEU A 94 -8.75 6.26 -1.80
N ASP A 95 -7.71 7.03 -2.10
CA ASP A 95 -6.39 6.51 -2.47
C ASP A 95 -5.72 5.76 -1.30
N LYS A 96 -5.76 6.33 -0.09
CA LYS A 96 -5.22 5.69 1.12
C LYS A 96 -6.04 4.48 1.54
N VAL A 97 -7.36 4.57 1.48
CA VAL A 97 -8.27 3.42 1.74
C VAL A 97 -8.01 2.29 0.75
N THR A 98 -7.89 2.59 -0.55
CA THR A 98 -7.62 1.56 -1.56
C THR A 98 -6.23 0.94 -1.40
N SER A 99 -5.23 1.74 -1.01
CA SER A 99 -3.88 1.23 -0.70
C SER A 99 -3.92 0.27 0.47
N LEU A 100 -4.56 0.65 1.58
CA LEU A 100 -4.68 -0.26 2.70
C LEU A 100 -5.49 -1.51 2.34
N PHE A 101 -6.54 -1.39 1.52
CA PHE A 101 -7.33 -2.53 1.05
C PHE A 101 -6.47 -3.58 0.33
N ILE A 102 -5.71 -3.18 -0.69
CA ILE A 102 -4.92 -4.13 -1.50
C ILE A 102 -3.82 -4.84 -0.70
N HIS A 103 -3.40 -4.28 0.43
CA HIS A 103 -2.37 -4.87 1.29
C HIS A 103 -2.96 -5.67 2.46
N MET A 104 -4.10 -5.25 3.02
CA MET A 104 -4.68 -5.82 4.25
C MET A 104 -5.76 -6.86 3.99
N TYR A 105 -6.57 -6.70 2.94
CA TYR A 105 -7.71 -7.59 2.72
C TYR A 105 -7.33 -8.99 2.22
N PRO A 106 -6.38 -9.18 1.27
CA PRO A 106 -5.98 -10.52 0.86
C PRO A 106 -5.53 -11.43 2.02
N PRO A 107 -4.61 -11.00 2.93
CA PRO A 107 -4.22 -11.84 4.05
C PRO A 107 -5.37 -12.05 5.05
N LEU A 108 -6.22 -11.03 5.27
CA LEU A 108 -7.42 -11.17 6.12
C LEU A 108 -8.40 -12.21 5.56
N THR A 109 -8.68 -12.19 4.26
CA THR A 109 -9.56 -13.16 3.61
C THR A 109 -9.00 -14.57 3.70
N LEU A 110 -7.70 -14.76 3.43
CA LEU A 110 -7.05 -16.06 3.52
C LEU A 110 -6.93 -16.56 4.96
N PHE A 111 -6.76 -15.67 5.95
CA PHE A 111 -6.84 -16.00 7.37
C PHE A 111 -8.23 -16.56 7.72
N THR A 112 -9.29 -15.88 7.31
CA THR A 112 -10.67 -16.33 7.56
C THR A 112 -10.96 -17.67 6.90
N LEU A 113 -10.53 -17.87 5.65
CA LEU A 113 -10.69 -19.14 4.95
C LEU A 113 -9.96 -20.29 5.65
N ARG A 114 -8.74 -20.05 6.15
CA ARG A 114 -7.93 -21.09 6.81
C ARG A 114 -8.38 -21.41 8.24
N TRP A 115 -8.76 -20.39 9.00
CA TRP A 115 -8.91 -20.49 10.46
C TRP A 115 -10.34 -20.37 10.97
N LEU A 116 -11.19 -19.60 10.28
CA LEU A 116 -12.54 -19.30 10.77
C LEU A 116 -13.64 -20.03 9.99
N LEU A 117 -13.39 -20.42 8.74
CA LEU A 117 -14.36 -21.15 7.94
C LEU A 117 -14.58 -22.56 8.52
N PRO A 118 -15.82 -23.03 8.73
CA PRO A 118 -16.10 -24.39 9.19
C PRO A 118 -15.48 -25.45 8.28
N LEU A 119 -15.03 -26.58 8.87
CA LEU A 119 -14.31 -27.62 8.15
C LEU A 119 -15.11 -28.23 6.99
N ASP A 120 -16.42 -28.37 7.14
CA ASP A 120 -17.29 -28.92 6.07
C ASP A 120 -17.34 -28.00 4.86
N LEU A 121 -17.42 -26.69 5.08
CA LEU A 121 -17.35 -25.68 4.02
C LEU A 121 -15.94 -25.58 3.44
N GLN A 122 -14.88 -25.69 4.25
CA GLN A 122 -13.51 -25.77 3.73
C GLN A 122 -13.34 -26.98 2.81
N ARG A 123 -13.82 -28.16 3.21
CA ARG A 123 -13.70 -29.38 2.39
C ARG A 123 -14.48 -29.28 1.08
N LYS A 124 -15.67 -28.68 1.13
CA LYS A 124 -16.54 -28.52 -0.04
C LYS A 124 -16.04 -27.44 -1.00
N ASP A 125 -15.76 -26.25 -0.47
CA ASP A 125 -15.55 -25.05 -1.28
C ASP A 125 -14.06 -24.71 -1.47
N TYR A 126 -13.18 -25.10 -0.54
CA TYR A 126 -11.74 -24.77 -0.54
C TYR A 126 -10.85 -25.98 -0.18
N PRO A 127 -10.95 -27.11 -0.91
CA PRO A 127 -10.32 -28.37 -0.51
C PRO A 127 -8.79 -28.29 -0.42
N ALA A 128 -8.14 -27.37 -1.13
CA ALA A 128 -6.69 -27.15 -1.03
C ALA A 128 -6.22 -26.92 0.41
N ILE A 129 -6.99 -26.16 1.20
CA ILE A 129 -6.66 -25.82 2.58
C ILE A 129 -6.59 -27.09 3.44
N VAL A 130 -7.59 -27.95 3.31
CA VAL A 130 -7.67 -29.23 4.04
C VAL A 130 -6.55 -30.16 3.61
N HIS A 131 -6.25 -30.23 2.31
CA HIS A 131 -5.18 -31.09 1.78
C HIS A 131 -3.76 -30.65 2.17
N ILE A 132 -3.55 -29.37 2.45
CA ILE A 132 -2.26 -28.87 2.97
C ILE A 132 -2.13 -29.21 4.46
N GLY A 133 -3.24 -29.15 5.20
CA GLY A 133 -3.27 -29.50 6.61
C GLY A 133 -2.64 -28.44 7.51
N SER A 134 -1.93 -28.88 8.55
CA SER A 134 -1.49 -28.04 9.66
C SER A 134 -0.19 -27.26 9.43
N SER A 135 0.60 -27.61 8.40
CA SER A 135 1.89 -26.97 8.15
C SER A 135 2.18 -26.81 6.66
N LEU A 136 2.85 -25.71 6.31
CA LEU A 136 3.43 -25.52 4.99
C LEU A 136 4.83 -26.12 4.98
N HIS A 137 5.10 -27.02 4.03
CA HIS A 137 6.45 -27.48 3.78
C HIS A 137 7.28 -26.30 3.26
N MET A 138 8.22 -25.81 4.09
CA MET A 138 8.96 -24.57 3.84
C MET A 138 9.63 -24.55 2.47
N LYS A 139 10.33 -25.64 2.09
CA LYS A 139 11.04 -25.73 0.81
C LYS A 139 10.10 -25.56 -0.39
N THR A 140 8.96 -26.25 -0.38
CA THR A 140 7.99 -26.18 -1.48
C THR A 140 7.26 -24.84 -1.48
N ALA A 141 6.92 -24.31 -0.29
CA ALA A 141 6.25 -23.02 -0.17
C ALA A 141 7.14 -21.89 -0.70
N VAL A 142 8.41 -21.85 -0.28
CA VAL A 142 9.40 -20.88 -0.78
C VAL A 142 9.60 -21.04 -2.29
N PHE A 143 9.78 -22.27 -2.78
CA PHE A 143 9.98 -22.53 -4.21
C PHE A 143 8.83 -21.99 -5.07
N TYR A 144 7.58 -22.36 -4.78
CA TYR A 144 6.43 -21.87 -5.56
C TYR A 144 6.24 -20.36 -5.43
N THR A 145 6.49 -19.81 -4.23
CA THR A 145 6.42 -18.36 -4.01
C THR A 145 7.43 -17.61 -4.85
N VAL A 146 8.68 -18.09 -4.91
CA VAL A 146 9.75 -17.54 -5.75
C VAL A 146 9.38 -17.64 -7.22
N VAL A 147 8.87 -18.78 -7.68
CA VAL A 147 8.47 -18.96 -9.09
C VAL A 147 7.41 -17.92 -9.49
N PHE A 148 6.33 -17.78 -8.71
CA PHE A 148 5.28 -16.81 -9.03
C PHE A 148 5.74 -15.36 -8.90
N TYR A 149 6.61 -15.06 -7.92
CA TYR A 149 7.24 -13.76 -7.81
C TYR A 149 8.10 -13.44 -9.05
N LEU A 150 8.90 -14.40 -9.53
CA LEU A 150 9.74 -14.22 -10.71
C LEU A 150 8.91 -14.07 -11.98
N ILE A 151 7.79 -14.79 -12.11
CA ILE A 151 6.84 -14.56 -13.21
C ILE A 151 6.37 -13.10 -13.20
N TRP A 152 5.91 -12.60 -12.05
CA TRP A 152 5.53 -11.19 -11.93
C TRP A 152 6.69 -10.25 -12.23
N GLN A 153 7.88 -10.51 -11.69
CA GLN A 153 9.06 -9.66 -11.85
C GLN A 153 9.50 -9.57 -13.33
N VAL A 154 9.47 -10.69 -14.06
CA VAL A 154 9.78 -10.75 -15.50
C VAL A 154 8.72 -9.99 -16.30
N LEU A 155 7.43 -10.20 -16.02
CA LEU A 155 6.35 -9.46 -16.67
C LEU A 155 6.49 -7.96 -16.40
N TYR A 156 6.73 -7.55 -15.16
CA TYR A 156 6.94 -6.16 -14.78
C TYR A 156 8.13 -5.55 -15.52
N TYR A 157 9.26 -6.26 -15.57
CA TYR A 157 10.44 -5.81 -16.28
C TYR A 157 10.17 -5.64 -17.79
N ALA A 158 9.58 -6.65 -18.43
CA ALA A 158 9.30 -6.63 -19.86
C ALA A 158 8.31 -5.51 -20.24
N PHE A 159 7.20 -5.39 -19.50
CA PHE A 159 6.16 -4.42 -19.84
C PHE A 159 6.50 -2.99 -19.42
N ILE A 160 6.99 -2.77 -18.20
CA ILE A 160 7.18 -1.43 -17.65
C ILE A 160 8.60 -0.93 -17.93
N ILE A 161 9.62 -1.67 -17.51
CA ILE A 161 11.00 -1.20 -17.58
C ILE A 161 11.52 -1.18 -19.01
N TYR A 162 11.29 -2.25 -19.78
CA TYR A 162 11.72 -2.32 -21.18
C TYR A 162 10.70 -1.64 -22.10
N GLY A 163 9.45 -2.09 -22.10
CA GLY A 163 8.43 -1.62 -23.04
C GLY A 163 7.97 -0.17 -22.87
N ARG A 164 8.12 0.42 -21.67
CA ARG A 164 7.71 1.81 -21.39
C ARG A 164 8.88 2.69 -20.94
N ARG A 165 10.12 2.24 -21.18
CA ARG A 165 11.35 2.91 -20.77
C ARG A 165 11.34 4.41 -21.05
N GLU A 166 11.06 4.82 -22.29
CA GLU A 166 11.12 6.24 -22.68
C GLU A 166 10.16 7.12 -21.87
N LYS A 167 9.00 6.59 -21.49
CA LYS A 167 8.00 7.33 -20.70
C LYS A 167 8.36 7.38 -19.22
N VAL A 168 9.05 6.36 -18.72
CA VAL A 168 9.53 6.29 -17.33
C VAL A 168 10.78 7.15 -17.16
N ASP A 169 11.75 7.04 -18.06
CA ASP A 169 13.02 7.80 -18.00
C ASP A 169 12.81 9.31 -18.17
N ARG A 170 11.81 9.73 -18.95
CA ARG A 170 11.41 11.15 -19.09
C ARG A 170 10.56 11.67 -17.92
N GLY A 171 10.30 10.86 -16.89
CA GLY A 171 9.48 11.24 -15.74
C GLY A 171 7.98 11.42 -16.04
N LEU A 172 7.53 11.08 -17.25
CA LEU A 172 6.12 11.23 -17.66
C LEU A 172 5.19 10.24 -16.95
N ARG A 173 5.76 9.17 -16.38
CA ARG A 173 5.03 8.09 -15.71
C ARG A 173 5.77 7.66 -14.44
N ALA A 174 5.13 7.85 -13.30
CA ALA A 174 5.62 7.36 -12.01
C ALA A 174 5.34 5.86 -11.84
N THR A 175 6.32 5.14 -11.30
CA THR A 175 6.28 3.73 -10.87
C THR A 175 6.79 3.64 -9.43
N SER A 176 6.53 2.52 -8.74
CA SER A 176 7.09 2.29 -7.40
C SER A 176 8.62 2.40 -7.36
N TYR A 177 9.27 2.00 -8.46
CA TYR A 177 10.70 2.17 -8.63
C TYR A 177 11.12 3.65 -8.69
N THR A 178 10.53 4.44 -9.57
CA THR A 178 10.89 5.87 -9.69
C THR A 178 10.54 6.64 -8.43
N TRP A 179 9.47 6.25 -7.75
CA TRP A 179 9.01 6.89 -6.53
C TRP A 179 9.96 6.64 -5.36
N LEU A 180 10.41 5.39 -5.19
CA LEU A 180 11.36 5.05 -4.11
C LEU A 180 12.76 5.60 -4.37
N LEU A 181 13.19 5.69 -5.62
CA LEU A 181 14.48 6.30 -5.95
C LEU A 181 14.47 7.83 -5.90
N ALA A 182 13.30 8.45 -5.99
CA ALA A 182 13.15 9.90 -5.81
C ALA A 182 13.30 10.30 -4.33
N ASP A 183 12.98 9.41 -3.40
CA ASP A 183 13.21 9.59 -1.96
C ASP A 183 14.71 9.47 -1.64
N LYS A 184 15.42 10.61 -1.63
CA LYS A 184 16.87 10.69 -1.39
C LYS A 184 17.26 10.39 0.06
N ASP A 185 16.33 10.54 0.99
CA ASP A 185 16.51 10.32 2.43
C ASP A 185 15.99 8.94 2.88
N GLY A 186 15.41 8.18 1.97
CA GLY A 186 14.92 6.83 2.21
C GLY A 186 16.01 5.81 2.54
N PHE A 187 15.62 4.72 3.22
CA PHE A 187 16.52 3.60 3.56
C PHE A 187 17.20 3.00 2.31
N VAL A 188 16.45 2.86 1.22
CA VAL A 188 16.97 2.31 -0.04
C VAL A 188 17.96 3.26 -0.69
N ALA A 189 17.72 4.56 -0.67
CA ALA A 189 18.67 5.55 -1.19
C ALA A 189 19.99 5.55 -0.40
N ARG A 190 19.92 5.47 0.94
CA ARG A 190 21.13 5.32 1.79
C ARG A 190 21.93 4.05 1.45
N LEU A 191 21.25 2.92 1.21
CA LEU A 191 21.93 1.70 0.77
C LEU A 191 22.58 1.85 -0.60
N ILE A 192 21.87 2.43 -1.57
CA ILE A 192 22.40 2.67 -2.93
C ILE A 192 23.65 3.57 -2.89
N GLN A 193 23.63 4.63 -2.07
CA GLN A 193 24.78 5.50 -1.87
C GLN A 193 25.94 4.76 -1.20
N LYS A 194 25.66 3.99 -0.13
CA LYS A 194 26.68 3.22 0.60
C LYS A 194 27.41 2.20 -0.27
N PHE A 195 26.71 1.55 -1.19
CA PHE A 195 27.30 0.56 -2.10
C PHE A 195 27.89 1.18 -3.39
N GLY A 196 28.03 2.51 -3.45
CA GLY A 196 28.71 3.20 -4.56
C GLY A 196 27.91 3.30 -5.86
N PHE A 197 26.60 3.01 -5.82
CA PHE A 197 25.70 3.17 -6.98
C PHE A 197 25.09 4.58 -7.08
N GLY A 198 25.38 5.46 -6.12
CA GLY A 198 25.00 6.88 -6.11
C GLY A 198 26.11 7.76 -6.70
N GLY A 199 26.08 7.99 -8.02
CA GLY A 199 26.97 8.96 -8.69
C GLY A 199 26.25 10.28 -9.02
N PRO A 200 27.01 11.36 -9.37
CA PRO A 200 26.50 12.72 -9.59
C PRO A 200 25.53 12.89 -10.77
N ASN A 201 25.43 11.89 -11.65
CA ASN A 201 24.47 11.89 -12.75
C ASN A 201 23.13 11.35 -12.22
N ASP A 202 22.22 12.29 -11.89
CA ASP A 202 20.85 12.15 -11.40
C ASP A 202 19.88 11.44 -12.39
N GLY A 203 20.36 10.39 -13.08
CA GLY A 203 19.58 9.54 -13.96
C GLY A 203 19.26 8.17 -13.37
N ILE A 204 18.21 7.54 -13.92
CA ILE A 204 17.87 6.12 -13.71
C ILE A 204 18.95 5.27 -14.41
N ASN A 205 19.93 4.79 -13.65
CA ASN A 205 20.97 3.88 -14.14
C ASN A 205 20.50 2.41 -14.04
N ARG A 206 20.84 1.58 -15.03
CA ARG A 206 20.50 0.14 -15.08
C ARG A 206 20.95 -0.60 -13.81
N TYR A 207 22.11 -0.26 -13.26
CA TYR A 207 22.61 -0.87 -12.02
C TYR A 207 21.72 -0.56 -10.80
N LYS A 208 21.12 0.65 -10.73
CA LYS A 208 20.16 1.01 -9.67
C LYS A 208 18.88 0.17 -9.77
N ILE A 209 18.40 -0.09 -10.99
CA ILE A 209 17.24 -0.97 -11.24
C ILE A 209 17.52 -2.40 -10.75
N VAL A 210 18.66 -2.96 -11.16
CA VAL A 210 19.03 -4.34 -10.79
C VAL A 210 19.22 -4.46 -9.28
N PHE A 211 19.91 -3.51 -8.65
CA PHE A 211 20.09 -3.49 -7.20
C PHE A 211 18.75 -3.37 -6.46
N TYR A 212 17.84 -2.53 -6.94
CA TYR A 212 16.49 -2.43 -6.38
C TYR A 212 15.74 -3.76 -6.46
N PHE A 213 15.77 -4.44 -7.61
CA PHE A 213 15.14 -5.76 -7.73
C PHE A 213 15.77 -6.82 -6.83
N PHE A 214 17.09 -6.75 -6.64
CA PHE A 214 17.78 -7.63 -5.70
C PHE A 214 17.34 -7.37 -4.25
N LEU A 215 17.28 -6.11 -3.82
CA LEU A 215 16.76 -5.73 -2.50
C LEU A 215 15.30 -6.13 -2.32
N GLN A 216 14.47 -5.91 -3.34
CA GLN A 216 13.06 -6.27 -3.32
C GLN A 216 12.86 -7.79 -3.23
N PHE A 217 13.69 -8.57 -3.94
CA PHE A 217 13.68 -10.02 -3.85
C PHE A 217 14.13 -10.50 -2.47
N GLY A 218 15.20 -9.92 -1.91
CA GLY A 218 15.66 -10.22 -0.55
C GLY A 218 14.61 -9.88 0.51
N TYR A 219 13.94 -8.74 0.38
CA TYR A 219 12.79 -8.36 1.21
C TYR A 219 11.66 -9.39 1.12
N MET A 220 11.30 -9.81 -0.11
CA MET A 220 10.28 -10.83 -0.31
C MET A 220 10.65 -12.12 0.42
N LEU A 221 11.87 -12.64 0.24
CA LEU A 221 12.35 -13.85 0.91
C LEU A 221 12.30 -13.71 2.43
N LEU A 222 12.80 -12.60 2.99
CA LEU A 222 12.80 -12.37 4.43
C LEU A 222 11.38 -12.32 5.00
N SER A 223 10.46 -11.67 4.28
CA SER A 223 9.08 -11.49 4.72
C SER A 223 8.26 -12.79 4.71
N ILE A 224 8.61 -13.79 3.89
CA ILE A 224 7.88 -15.08 3.83
C ILE A 224 8.36 -16.11 4.86
N LEU A 225 9.55 -15.93 5.45
CA LEU A 225 10.08 -16.81 6.49
C LEU A 225 9.13 -16.96 7.70
N PRO A 226 8.65 -15.88 8.36
CA PRO A 226 7.74 -16.03 9.50
C PRO A 226 6.40 -16.65 9.10
N VAL A 227 5.98 -16.50 7.83
CA VAL A 227 4.76 -17.13 7.31
C VAL A 227 4.87 -18.65 7.32
N CYS A 228 6.00 -19.17 6.80
CA CYS A 228 6.26 -20.60 6.71
C CYS A 228 6.54 -21.24 8.07
N LEU A 229 7.22 -20.52 8.97
CA LEU A 229 7.63 -21.03 10.28
C LEU A 229 6.51 -20.97 11.33
N TRP A 230 5.74 -19.89 11.36
CA TRP A 230 4.84 -19.59 12.48
C TRP A 230 3.39 -19.32 12.04
N TYR A 231 3.16 -18.41 11.09
CA TYR A 231 1.80 -17.90 10.83
C TYR A 231 0.86 -18.96 10.25
N TYR A 232 1.36 -19.89 9.44
CA TYR A 232 0.50 -20.95 8.92
C TYR A 232 0.18 -22.05 9.97
N ARG A 233 1.04 -22.23 10.97
CA ARG A 233 0.90 -23.30 11.97
C ARG A 233 0.01 -22.89 13.15
N ASN A 234 -0.01 -21.60 13.50
CA ASN A 234 -0.68 -21.13 14.70
C ASN A 234 -1.60 -19.94 14.41
N MET A 235 -2.90 -20.13 14.64
CA MET A 235 -3.94 -19.13 14.46
C MET A 235 -3.68 -17.85 15.26
N TYR A 236 -3.27 -17.98 16.53
CA TYR A 236 -3.09 -16.85 17.42
C TYR A 236 -1.90 -15.99 16.99
N VAL A 237 -0.79 -16.61 16.60
CA VAL A 237 0.39 -15.88 16.11
C VAL A 237 0.04 -15.11 14.83
N ASN A 238 -0.69 -15.74 13.91
CA ASN A 238 -1.14 -15.06 12.69
C ASN A 238 -2.15 -13.94 12.99
N GLY A 239 -3.12 -14.20 13.86
CA GLY A 239 -4.11 -13.21 14.28
C GLY A 239 -3.49 -12.00 14.94
N ILE A 240 -2.54 -12.20 15.87
CA ILE A 240 -1.76 -11.13 16.50
C ILE A 240 -1.00 -10.34 15.43
N PHE A 241 -0.32 -11.01 14.50
CA PHE A 241 0.38 -10.35 13.41
C PHE A 241 -0.53 -9.44 12.59
N LEU A 242 -1.68 -9.94 12.12
CA LEU A 242 -2.64 -9.14 11.35
C LEU A 242 -3.21 -7.97 12.16
N CYS A 243 -3.52 -8.18 13.44
CA CYS A 243 -3.96 -7.11 14.33
C CYS A 243 -2.87 -6.05 14.53
N SER A 244 -1.60 -6.44 14.70
CA SER A 244 -0.48 -5.52 14.84
C SER A 244 -0.27 -4.68 13.58
N ILE A 245 -0.28 -5.30 12.40
CA ILE A 245 -0.14 -4.58 11.11
C ILE A 245 -1.31 -3.62 10.89
N PHE A 246 -2.53 -4.03 11.24
CA PHE A 246 -3.68 -3.14 11.21
C PHE A 246 -3.53 -1.96 12.18
N ALA A 247 -3.08 -2.21 13.41
CA ALA A 247 -2.82 -1.16 14.40
C ALA A 247 -1.77 -0.15 13.92
N VAL A 248 -0.71 -0.61 13.24
CA VAL A 248 0.26 0.29 12.58
C VAL A 248 -0.42 1.18 11.54
N SER A 249 -1.32 0.64 10.72
CA SER A 249 -2.05 1.47 9.73
C SER A 249 -2.96 2.52 10.37
N VAL A 250 -3.55 2.20 11.53
CA VAL A 250 -4.37 3.13 12.32
C VAL A 250 -3.50 4.21 12.93
N TYR A 251 -2.37 3.85 13.53
CA TYR A 251 -1.39 4.79 14.07
C TYR A 251 -0.89 5.74 12.98
N ASN A 252 -0.49 5.22 11.82
CA ASN A 252 -0.08 6.03 10.67
C ASN A 252 -1.18 6.97 10.18
N GLY A 253 -2.45 6.55 10.26
CA GLY A 253 -3.61 7.39 9.95
C GLY A 253 -3.80 8.51 10.97
N ALA A 254 -3.73 8.20 12.27
CA ALA A 254 -3.85 9.18 13.35
C ALA A 254 -2.75 10.24 13.28
N SER A 255 -1.49 9.83 13.10
CA SER A 255 -0.36 10.75 12.90
C SER A 255 -0.56 11.65 11.69
N PHE A 256 -1.08 11.10 10.58
CA PHE A 256 -1.39 11.88 9.38
C PHE A 256 -2.42 13.00 9.67
N TYR A 257 -3.49 12.68 10.41
CA TYR A 257 -4.49 13.69 10.77
C TYR A 257 -3.88 14.79 11.66
N ILE A 258 -3.15 14.43 12.71
CA ILE A 258 -2.49 15.40 13.61
C ILE A 258 -1.59 16.33 12.80
N ASP A 259 -0.72 15.77 11.95
CA ASP A 259 0.20 16.54 11.12
C ASP A 259 -0.49 17.54 10.20
N VAL A 260 -1.58 17.12 9.55
CA VAL A 260 -2.33 17.98 8.64
C VAL A 260 -3.02 19.11 9.40
N PHE A 261 -3.64 18.82 10.55
CA PHE A 261 -4.30 19.84 11.37
C PHE A 261 -3.29 20.82 11.98
N SER A 262 -2.18 20.35 12.53
CA SER A 262 -1.12 21.20 13.08
C SER A 262 -0.55 22.15 12.03
N ARG A 263 -0.32 21.67 10.80
CA ARG A 263 0.21 22.53 9.72
C ARG A 263 -0.79 23.56 9.24
N ARG A 264 -2.06 23.18 9.13
CA ARG A 264 -3.11 24.14 8.79
C ARG A 264 -3.26 25.21 9.88
N TYR A 265 -3.16 24.81 11.14
CA TYR A 265 -3.21 25.74 12.27
C TYR A 265 -2.03 26.70 12.27
N ILE A 266 -0.80 26.20 12.15
CA ILE A 266 0.42 27.03 12.08
C ILE A 266 0.32 28.00 10.90
N LYS A 267 -0.08 27.53 9.72
CA LYS A 267 -0.25 28.41 8.55
C LYS A 267 -1.32 29.48 8.77
N SER A 268 -2.41 29.17 9.46
CA SER A 268 -3.41 30.17 9.83
C SER A 268 -2.88 31.20 10.82
N LEU A 269 -2.00 30.81 11.75
CA LEU A 269 -1.34 31.74 12.68
C LEU A 269 -0.32 32.63 11.97
N GLU A 270 0.48 32.08 11.05
CA GLU A 270 1.41 32.85 10.21
C GLU A 270 0.65 33.91 9.40
N LEU A 271 -0.46 33.54 8.75
CA LEU A 271 -1.30 34.49 8.01
C LEU A 271 -1.91 35.59 8.90
N LEU A 272 -2.23 35.28 10.16
CA LEU A 272 -2.73 36.25 11.13
C LEU A 272 -1.63 37.24 11.54
N HIS A 273 -0.43 36.73 11.82
CA HIS A 273 0.73 37.53 12.17
C HIS A 273 1.11 38.49 11.03
N ASP A 274 1.17 37.99 9.80
CA ASP A 274 1.48 38.81 8.62
C ASP A 274 0.45 39.94 8.41
N CYS A 275 -0.84 39.68 8.69
CA CYS A 275 -1.87 40.73 8.62
C CYS A 275 -1.67 41.82 9.69
N ASP A 276 -1.34 41.43 10.93
CA ASP A 276 -1.12 42.37 12.05
C ASP A 276 0.14 43.24 11.83
N GLU A 277 1.21 42.65 11.26
CA GLU A 277 2.39 43.39 10.84
C GLU A 277 2.09 44.39 9.70
N THR A 278 1.29 44.01 8.70
CA THR A 278 0.90 44.94 7.62
C THR A 278 0.02 46.10 8.12
N GLU A 279 -0.86 45.86 9.10
CA GLU A 279 -1.68 46.92 9.70
C GLU A 279 -0.84 47.92 10.51
N THR A 280 0.22 47.44 11.16
CA THR A 280 1.12 48.29 11.94
C THR A 280 2.09 49.12 11.08
N THR A 281 2.48 48.63 9.89
CA THR A 281 3.33 49.38 8.95
C THR A 281 2.60 50.44 8.14
N ASP A 282 1.33 50.22 7.77
CA ASP A 282 0.57 51.12 6.90
C ASP A 282 -0.27 52.17 7.65
N GLY A 283 -0.29 52.15 8.99
CA GLY A 283 -0.96 53.17 9.81
C GLY A 283 -2.47 53.26 9.62
N ILE A 284 -3.13 52.20 9.15
CA ILE A 284 -4.55 52.18 8.80
C ILE A 284 -5.40 52.01 10.09
N PRO A 285 -6.46 52.82 10.33
CA PRO A 285 -7.26 52.72 11.55
C PRO A 285 -8.03 51.40 11.66
N ARG A 286 -8.24 50.94 12.91
CA ARG A 286 -8.85 49.66 13.37
C ARG A 286 -10.24 49.26 12.81
N HIS A 287 -10.80 49.95 11.82
CA HIS A 287 -12.15 49.71 11.32
C HIS A 287 -12.26 48.83 10.07
N SER A 288 -11.16 48.24 9.58
CA SER A 288 -11.18 47.40 8.36
C SER A 288 -10.94 45.91 8.60
N ILE A 289 -11.60 45.31 9.60
CA ILE A 289 -11.61 43.84 9.79
C ILE A 289 -12.15 43.07 8.54
N SER A 290 -12.70 43.78 7.54
CA SER A 290 -13.24 43.16 6.31
C SER A 290 -12.19 42.83 5.24
N SER A 291 -10.96 43.34 5.32
CA SER A 291 -9.92 43.13 4.30
C SER A 291 -9.01 41.92 4.57
N CYS A 292 -9.08 41.32 5.77
CA CYS A 292 -8.27 40.16 6.10
C CYS A 292 -8.71 38.93 5.27
N PRO A 293 -7.81 38.27 4.51
CA PRO A 293 -8.14 37.18 3.58
C PRO A 293 -8.73 35.92 4.26
N LEU A 294 -8.77 35.87 5.60
CA LEU A 294 -9.36 34.81 6.39
C LEU A 294 -10.83 34.50 6.04
N ARG A 295 -11.64 35.48 5.64
CA ARG A 295 -13.03 35.20 5.26
C ARG A 295 -13.14 34.51 3.90
N LYS A 296 -12.23 34.82 2.96
CA LYS A 296 -12.17 34.14 1.65
C LYS A 296 -11.54 32.76 1.75
N SER A 297 -10.49 32.57 2.56
CA SER A 297 -9.84 31.26 2.71
C SER A 297 -10.71 30.25 3.48
N SER A 298 -11.51 30.71 4.44
CA SER A 298 -12.46 29.87 5.18
C SER A 298 -13.62 29.38 4.31
N GLN A 299 -14.10 30.19 3.35
CA GLN A 299 -15.17 29.79 2.42
C GLN A 299 -14.66 29.02 1.20
N VAL A 300 -13.44 29.28 0.71
CA VAL A 300 -12.86 28.58 -0.45
C VAL A 300 -12.29 27.20 -0.09
N ASN A 301 -11.81 27.00 1.15
CA ASN A 301 -11.29 25.70 1.60
C ASN A 301 -12.36 24.70 2.08
N MET A 302 -13.64 25.09 2.14
CA MET A 302 -14.72 24.13 2.33
C MET A 302 -15.00 23.30 1.07
N ASN A 303 -14.58 23.77 -0.11
CA ASN A 303 -14.92 23.15 -1.40
C ASN A 303 -13.74 22.71 -2.28
N SER A 304 -12.48 22.80 -1.83
CA SER A 304 -11.33 22.38 -2.66
C SER A 304 -10.63 21.11 -2.12
N SER A 305 -10.96 19.99 -2.75
CA SER A 305 -10.32 18.68 -2.60
C SER A 305 -8.88 18.60 -3.18
N ASP A 306 -8.32 19.72 -3.67
CA ASP A 306 -7.14 19.68 -4.54
C ASP A 306 -5.81 20.00 -3.84
N ASN A 307 -5.80 20.68 -2.69
CA ASN A 307 -4.55 21.05 -2.00
C ASN A 307 -3.96 19.95 -1.09
N ALA A 308 -4.59 18.77 -0.99
CA ALA A 308 -4.06 17.64 -0.23
C ALA A 308 -2.95 16.86 -0.96
N ASN A 309 -2.83 17.02 -2.28
CA ASN A 309 -1.83 16.29 -3.07
C ASN A 309 -0.47 17.00 -3.18
N GLU A 310 -0.44 18.33 -3.07
CA GLU A 310 0.81 19.09 -3.17
C GLU A 310 1.70 18.98 -1.93
N LEU A 311 1.09 18.82 -0.75
CA LEU A 311 1.80 18.69 0.54
C LEU A 311 2.32 17.28 0.85
N ASN A 312 1.83 16.24 0.16
CA ASN A 312 2.41 14.88 0.26
C ASN A 312 3.84 14.80 -0.33
N ASN A 313 4.19 15.72 -1.24
CA ASN A 313 5.54 15.76 -1.84
C ASN A 313 6.62 16.33 -0.91
N LYS A 314 6.26 16.93 0.23
CA LYS A 314 7.21 17.59 1.15
C LYS A 314 7.38 16.89 2.50
N LYS A 315 6.80 15.70 2.67
CA LYS A 315 6.82 14.95 3.94
C LYS A 315 7.15 13.46 3.80
N SER A 316 7.50 13.03 2.59
CA SER A 316 8.32 11.84 2.37
C SER A 316 9.81 12.20 2.19
N SER A 317 10.17 13.48 2.33
CA SER A 317 11.52 13.97 2.60
C SER A 317 11.81 13.87 4.09
#